data_AF-A0A0D2NAH2-F1
#
_entry.id   AF-A0A0D2NAH2-F1
#
_cell.length_a   1.000
_cell.length_b   1.000
_cell.length_c   1.000
_cell.angle_alpha   90.00
_cell.angle_beta   90.00
_cell.angle_gamma   90.00
#
_symmetry.space_group_name_H-M   'P 1'
#
loop_
_entity.id
_entity.type
_entity.pdbx_description
1 polymer ?
#
loop_
_entity_poly.entity_id
_entity_poly.type
_entity_poly.pdbx_seq_one_letter_code
_entity_poly.pdbx_strand_id
1 'polypeptide(L)'
;RNCPKNNQGFEGGCVARFLGRLSFEPLKENPLFGDSSNTLEKLGALKWDKVVHGNQAWRLITCIWLHAGVIHLLANMLSLIFIGIRLEQQFGFSTLSVPFCSGSVLLSLFIQRSISVGASGALFGLLGAMLSELLTNWTIYTNKVILVAS
;
A
#
# COMPACT_ATOMS: atom_id res chain seq x y z
N ARG A 1 6.39 16.44 -8.51
CA ARG A 1 7.38 17.30 -7.79
C ARG A 1 7.22 18.79 -8.11
N ASN A 2 6.07 19.39 -7.80
CA ASN A 2 5.83 20.80 -8.11
C ASN A 2 5.45 21.49 -6.80
N CYS A 3 6.46 21.91 -6.03
CA CYS A 3 6.25 22.93 -5.02
C CYS A 3 5.59 24.13 -5.71
N PRO A 4 4.43 24.62 -5.28
CA PRO A 4 3.77 25.73 -5.94
C PRO A 4 4.70 26.94 -5.93
N LYS A 5 4.95 27.52 -7.12
CA LYS A 5 5.87 28.66 -7.32
C LYS A 5 5.52 29.90 -6.46
N ASN A 6 4.36 29.91 -5.80
CA ASN A 6 3.80 31.12 -5.19
C ASN A 6 3.95 31.23 -3.65
N ASN A 7 4.63 30.31 -2.97
CA ASN A 7 4.89 30.46 -1.53
C ASN A 7 6.25 31.14 -1.30
N GLN A 8 6.22 32.49 -1.31
CA GLN A 8 7.37 33.35 -0.97
C GLN A 8 7.52 33.59 0.56
N GLY A 9 6.83 32.85 1.41
CA GLY A 9 6.87 33.02 2.87
C GLY A 9 7.84 32.07 3.59
N PHE A 10 8.56 32.60 4.58
CA PHE A 10 9.53 31.89 5.43
C PHE A 10 8.91 30.77 6.30
N GLU A 11 7.59 30.76 6.48
CA GLU A 11 6.84 29.74 7.24
C GLU A 11 6.18 28.63 6.37
N GLY A 12 6.22 28.76 5.03
CA GLY A 12 5.59 27.83 4.07
C GLY A 12 6.59 27.18 3.11
N GLY A 13 7.86 27.10 3.51
CA GLY A 13 8.97 26.69 2.64
C GLY A 13 8.96 25.20 2.31
N CYS A 14 9.09 24.89 1.02
CA CYS A 14 9.27 23.52 0.55
C CYS A 14 10.52 22.86 1.17
N VAL A 15 10.40 21.58 1.49
CA VAL A 15 11.46 20.81 2.15
C VAL A 15 12.54 20.48 1.11
N ALA A 16 13.81 20.53 1.54
CA ALA A 16 14.97 20.27 0.69
C ALA A 16 15.06 21.18 -0.57
N ARG A 17 14.84 22.49 -0.40
CA ARG A 17 15.03 23.50 -1.47
C ARG A 17 16.40 23.43 -2.16
N PHE A 18 17.44 22.97 -1.47
CA PHE A 18 18.78 22.79 -2.04
C PHE A 18 18.81 21.80 -3.21
N LEU A 19 17.82 20.89 -3.31
CA LEU A 19 17.67 19.94 -4.42
C LEU A 19 16.95 20.53 -5.64
N GLY A 20 16.61 21.82 -5.62
CA GLY A 20 15.95 22.53 -6.73
C GLY A 20 14.65 21.85 -7.15
N ARG A 21 14.63 21.28 -8.36
CA ARG A 21 13.45 20.60 -8.95
C ARG A 21 12.98 19.36 -8.18
N LEU A 22 13.79 18.83 -7.26
CA LEU A 22 13.42 17.70 -6.41
C LEU A 22 12.91 18.14 -5.02
N SER A 23 12.66 19.43 -4.79
CA SER A 23 12.06 19.93 -3.55
C SER A 23 10.69 19.31 -3.28
N PHE A 24 10.39 19.06 -2.00
CA PHE A 24 9.14 18.45 -1.55
C PHE A 24 8.15 19.49 -1.00
N GLU A 25 6.86 19.20 -1.10
CA GLU A 25 5.78 19.94 -0.43
C GLU A 25 6.03 19.98 1.09
N PRO A 26 5.53 20.98 1.85
CA PRO A 26 5.65 20.97 3.30
C PRO A 26 4.99 19.73 3.91
N LEU A 27 5.58 19.19 4.98
CA LEU A 27 5.10 17.97 5.66
C LEU A 27 3.67 18.06 6.19
N LYS A 28 3.18 19.29 6.40
CA LYS A 28 1.78 19.56 6.79
C LYS A 28 0.79 19.16 5.69
N GLU A 29 1.19 19.24 4.42
CA GLU A 29 0.38 18.88 3.27
C GLU A 29 0.74 17.49 2.71
N ASN A 30 2.03 17.13 2.71
CA ASN A 30 2.45 15.79 2.31
C ASN A 30 3.38 15.13 3.35
N PRO A 31 2.81 14.50 4.40
CA PRO A 31 3.60 13.89 5.47
C PRO A 31 4.43 12.69 5.01
N LEU A 32 4.13 12.09 3.84
CA LEU A 32 4.77 10.87 3.35
C LEU A 32 6.01 11.12 2.48
N PHE A 33 6.42 12.39 2.27
CA PHE A 33 7.52 12.79 1.38
C PHE A 33 7.36 12.23 -0.05
N GLY A 34 6.21 12.46 -0.68
CA GLY A 34 5.95 11.95 -2.04
C GLY A 34 5.29 12.96 -2.98
N ASP A 35 4.62 12.43 -4.00
CA ASP A 35 3.90 13.25 -4.97
C ASP A 35 2.47 13.55 -4.49
N SER A 36 1.87 14.62 -5.01
CA SER A 36 0.49 14.98 -4.70
C SER A 36 -0.50 13.95 -5.27
N SER A 37 -1.66 13.83 -4.62
CA SER A 37 -2.72 12.90 -5.03
C SER A 37 -3.15 13.06 -6.49
N ASN A 38 -3.27 14.30 -6.97
CA ASN A 38 -3.62 14.59 -8.36
C ASN A 38 -2.54 14.10 -9.36
N THR A 39 -1.26 14.20 -8.98
CA THR A 39 -0.16 13.69 -9.81
C THR A 39 -0.20 12.16 -9.86
N LEU A 40 -0.38 11.51 -8.72
CA LEU A 40 -0.51 10.06 -8.64
C LEU A 40 -1.72 9.55 -9.46
N GLU A 41 -2.86 10.23 -9.41
CA GLU A 41 -4.03 9.89 -10.24
C GLU A 41 -3.72 9.93 -11.74
N LYS A 42 -2.97 10.94 -12.20
CA LYS A 42 -2.52 11.05 -13.60
C LYS A 42 -1.54 9.95 -13.99
N LEU A 43 -0.65 9.57 -13.08
CA LEU A 43 0.36 8.53 -13.31
C LEU A 43 -0.21 7.11 -13.31
N GLY A 44 -1.47 6.92 -12.89
CA GLY A 44 -2.09 5.60 -12.88
C GLY A 44 -2.47 5.09 -11.49
N ALA A 45 -2.59 5.97 -10.49
CA ALA A 45 -3.12 5.57 -9.20
C ALA A 45 -4.53 5.00 -9.35
N LEU A 46 -4.86 4.10 -8.44
CA LEU A 46 -6.12 3.40 -8.45
C LEU A 46 -7.24 4.35 -8.00
N LYS A 47 -8.27 4.43 -8.82
CA LYS A 47 -9.51 5.15 -8.51
C LYS A 47 -10.67 4.30 -8.98
N TRP A 48 -11.49 3.87 -8.03
CA TRP A 48 -12.57 2.91 -8.26
C TRP A 48 -13.47 3.31 -9.44
N ASP A 49 -13.92 4.57 -9.45
CA ASP A 49 -14.78 5.10 -10.51
C ASP A 49 -14.18 4.95 -11.93
N LYS A 50 -12.87 5.19 -12.07
CA LYS A 50 -12.18 5.05 -13.36
C LYS A 50 -11.96 3.59 -13.78
N VAL A 51 -11.88 2.68 -12.81
CA VAL A 51 -11.74 1.25 -13.09
C VAL A 51 -13.07 0.65 -13.49
N VAL A 52 -14.14 0.92 -12.72
CA VAL A 52 -15.47 0.32 -12.92
C VAL A 52 -16.25 1.00 -14.04
N HIS A 53 -16.33 2.33 -14.06
CA HIS A 53 -17.07 3.06 -15.09
C HIS A 53 -16.20 3.42 -16.30
N GLY A 54 -14.89 3.59 -16.09
CA GLY A 54 -13.96 3.98 -17.16
C GLY A 54 -13.27 2.80 -17.87
N ASN A 55 -13.53 1.55 -17.49
CA ASN A 55 -12.85 0.35 -17.98
C ASN A 55 -11.30 0.42 -17.89
N GLN A 56 -10.74 1.19 -16.96
CA GLN A 56 -9.29 1.37 -16.81
C GLN A 56 -8.67 0.31 -15.90
N ALA A 57 -8.91 -0.97 -16.20
CA ALA A 57 -8.42 -2.11 -15.41
C ALA A 57 -6.90 -2.14 -15.27
N TRP A 58 -6.15 -1.58 -16.23
CA TRP A 58 -4.69 -1.41 -16.16
C TRP A 58 -4.23 -0.64 -14.92
N ARG A 59 -5.11 0.18 -14.31
CA ARG A 59 -4.82 0.90 -13.06
C ARG A 59 -4.61 -0.01 -11.87
N LEU A 60 -5.26 -1.18 -11.85
CA LEU A 60 -5.06 -2.20 -10.80
C LEU A 60 -3.64 -2.74 -10.82
N ILE A 61 -3.04 -2.78 -12.00
CA ILE A 61 -1.64 -3.15 -12.16
C ILE A 61 -0.81 -1.92 -11.80
N THR A 62 -0.92 -0.81 -12.53
CA THR A 62 0.00 0.34 -12.35
C THR A 62 0.02 0.92 -10.94
N CYS A 63 -1.08 0.84 -10.18
CA CYS A 63 -1.11 1.34 -8.81
C CYS A 63 -0.16 0.61 -7.86
N ILE A 64 0.18 -0.67 -8.11
CA ILE A 64 1.08 -1.46 -7.25
C ILE A 64 2.50 -0.87 -7.25
N TRP A 65 2.93 -0.29 -8.37
CA TRP A 65 4.27 0.32 -8.51
C TRP A 65 4.31 1.76 -7.97
N LEU A 66 3.16 2.45 -7.95
CA LEU A 66 3.05 3.80 -7.44
C LEU A 66 3.03 3.81 -5.91
N HIS A 67 3.71 4.76 -5.29
CA HIS A 67 3.72 4.90 -3.84
C HIS A 67 3.44 6.35 -3.46
N ALA A 68 2.68 6.55 -2.38
CA ALA A 68 2.32 7.88 -1.89
C ALA A 68 3.52 8.70 -1.41
N GLY A 69 4.64 8.02 -1.10
CA GLY A 69 5.91 8.63 -0.73
C GLY A 69 6.92 7.61 -0.19
N VAL A 70 8.08 8.10 0.24
CA VAL A 70 9.21 7.25 0.67
C VAL A 70 8.86 6.44 1.92
N ILE A 71 8.20 7.07 2.89
CA ILE A 71 7.78 6.38 4.13
C ILE A 71 6.78 5.26 3.80
N HIS A 72 5.83 5.54 2.90
CA HIS A 72 4.84 4.57 2.45
C HIS A 72 5.48 3.38 1.72
N LEU A 73 6.52 3.63 0.90
CA LEU A 73 7.30 2.58 0.24
C LEU A 73 8.04 1.70 1.26
N LEU A 74 8.74 2.31 2.22
CA LEU A 74 9.48 1.57 3.24
C LEU A 74 8.55 0.69 4.09
N ALA A 75 7.40 1.22 4.50
CA ALA A 75 6.40 0.45 5.23
C ALA A 75 5.90 -0.75 4.40
N ASN A 76 5.54 -0.55 3.13
CA ASN A 76 5.11 -1.63 2.25
C ASN A 76 6.17 -2.72 2.09
N MET A 77 7.44 -2.33 1.86
CA MET A 77 8.52 -3.28 1.65
C MET A 77 8.81 -4.08 2.92
N LEU A 78 8.86 -3.42 4.08
CA LEU A 78 9.02 -4.11 5.37
C LEU A 78 7.88 -5.09 5.60
N SER A 79 6.63 -4.67 5.42
CA SER A 79 5.48 -5.54 5.63
C SER A 79 5.45 -6.70 4.63
N LEU A 80 5.78 -6.48 3.35
CA LEU A 80 5.91 -7.55 2.35
C LEU A 80 7.01 -8.55 2.71
N ILE A 81 8.15 -8.09 3.23
CA ILE A 81 9.23 -8.99 3.66
C ILE A 81 8.78 -9.84 4.84
N PHE A 82 8.24 -9.21 5.90
CA PHE A 82 7.82 -9.95 7.10
C PHE A 82 6.68 -10.93 6.83
N ILE A 83 5.65 -10.49 6.11
CA ILE A 83 4.44 -11.29 5.85
C ILE A 83 4.67 -12.26 4.69
N GLY A 84 5.33 -11.80 3.63
CA GLY A 84 5.63 -12.59 2.43
C GLY A 84 6.55 -13.78 2.76
N ILE A 85 7.65 -13.57 3.48
CA ILE A 85 8.54 -14.67 3.89
C ILE A 85 7.77 -15.69 4.74
N ARG A 86 6.93 -15.23 5.67
CA ARG A 86 6.17 -16.11 6.55
C ARG A 86 5.17 -16.97 5.77
N LEU A 87 4.42 -16.37 4.85
CA LEU A 87 3.46 -17.07 4.00
C LEU A 87 4.12 -17.97 2.97
N GLU A 88 5.26 -17.56 2.40
CA GLU A 88 6.05 -18.38 1.47
C GLU A 88 6.55 -19.66 2.14
N GLN A 89 7.04 -19.57 3.39
CA GLN A 89 7.45 -20.74 4.15
C GLN A 89 6.31 -21.71 4.46
N GLN A 90 5.06 -21.23 4.54
CA GLN A 90 3.91 -22.08 4.89
C GLN A 90 3.18 -22.66 3.67
N PHE A 91 3.06 -21.90 2.58
CA PHE A 91 2.23 -22.27 1.43
C PHE A 91 2.99 -22.37 0.10
N GLY A 92 4.27 -21.98 0.07
CA GLY A 92 5.07 -21.90 -1.16
C GLY A 92 4.69 -20.72 -2.05
N PHE A 93 5.65 -20.29 -2.87
CA PHE A 93 5.58 -19.06 -3.69
C PHE A 93 4.33 -18.95 -4.58
N SER A 94 3.89 -20.05 -5.20
CA SER A 94 2.78 -20.06 -6.15
C SER A 94 1.43 -19.65 -5.53
N THR A 95 1.25 -19.92 -4.23
CA THR A 95 -0.02 -19.70 -3.52
C THR A 95 -0.21 -18.24 -3.10
N LEU A 96 0.87 -17.43 -3.08
CA LEU A 96 0.78 -16.01 -2.71
C LEU A 96 0.12 -15.13 -3.78
N SER A 97 0.11 -15.57 -5.03
CA SER A 97 -0.39 -14.76 -6.16
C SER A 97 -1.90 -14.49 -6.09
N VAL A 98 -2.69 -15.45 -5.60
CA VAL A 98 -4.15 -15.32 -5.43
C VAL A 98 -4.54 -14.31 -4.35
N PRO A 99 -4.07 -14.41 -3.09
CA PRO A 99 -4.37 -13.42 -2.05
C PRO A 99 -3.80 -12.03 -2.38
N PHE A 100 -2.68 -11.95 -3.08
CA PHE A 100 -2.10 -10.69 -3.54
C PHE A 100 -3.05 -9.93 -4.50
N CYS A 101 -3.59 -10.64 -5.49
CA CYS A 101 -4.57 -10.07 -6.42
C CYS A 101 -5.92 -9.77 -5.74
N SER A 102 -6.43 -10.70 -4.91
CA SER A 102 -7.74 -10.52 -4.26
C SER A 102 -7.74 -9.36 -3.27
N GLY A 103 -6.67 -9.18 -2.50
CA GLY A 103 -6.52 -8.04 -1.59
C GLY A 103 -6.49 -6.70 -2.32
N SER A 104 -5.81 -6.65 -3.47
CA SER A 104 -5.75 -5.45 -4.31
C SER A 104 -7.13 -5.07 -4.87
N VAL A 105 -7.92 -6.06 -5.30
CA VAL A 105 -9.30 -5.86 -5.76
C VAL A 105 -10.21 -5.45 -4.59
N LEU A 106 -10.15 -6.14 -3.45
CA LEU A 106 -10.99 -5.83 -2.29
C LEU A 106 -10.74 -4.43 -1.74
N LEU A 107 -9.47 -4.02 -1.63
CA LEU A 107 -9.13 -2.67 -1.20
C LEU A 107 -9.66 -1.62 -2.19
N SER A 108 -9.64 -1.93 -3.49
CA SER A 108 -10.19 -1.05 -4.52
C SER A 108 -11.71 -0.86 -4.38
N LEU A 109 -12.44 -1.90 -3.96
CA LEU A 109 -13.89 -1.85 -3.75
C LEU A 109 -14.25 -1.08 -2.47
N PHE A 110 -13.41 -1.16 -1.44
CA PHE A 110 -13.63 -0.52 -0.15
C PHE A 110 -13.24 0.97 -0.16
N ILE A 111 -12.15 1.32 -0.86
CA ILE A 111 -11.69 2.71 -0.99
C ILE A 111 -12.28 3.33 -2.26
N GLN A 112 -13.52 3.81 -2.17
CA GLN A 112 -14.23 4.45 -3.28
C GLN A 112 -13.95 5.94 -3.41
N ARG A 113 -13.67 6.63 -2.28
CA ARG A 113 -13.52 8.09 -2.23
C ARG A 113 -12.08 8.59 -2.27
N SER A 114 -11.10 7.70 -2.10
CA SER A 114 -9.69 8.08 -2.03
C SER A 114 -8.90 7.35 -3.11
N ILE A 115 -7.80 7.96 -3.55
CA ILE A 115 -6.86 7.27 -4.43
C ILE A 115 -6.08 6.24 -3.62
N SER A 116 -5.94 5.04 -4.17
CA SER A 116 -5.10 4.00 -3.58
C SER A 116 -3.84 3.82 -4.43
N VAL A 117 -2.70 3.74 -3.76
CA VAL A 117 -1.39 3.54 -4.36
C VAL A 117 -0.59 2.56 -3.51
N GLY A 118 0.18 1.70 -4.17
CA GLY A 118 1.12 0.77 -3.57
C GLY A 118 0.57 -0.62 -3.38
N ALA A 119 1.45 -1.52 -2.96
CA ALA A 119 1.16 -2.93 -2.65
C ALA A 119 0.33 -3.13 -1.36
N SER A 120 -0.19 -2.06 -0.75
CA SER A 120 -0.94 -2.12 0.51
C SER A 120 -2.23 -2.95 0.38
N GLY A 121 -2.88 -2.91 -0.79
CA GLY A 121 -4.02 -3.79 -1.09
C GLY A 121 -3.65 -5.26 -1.09
N ALA A 122 -2.55 -5.61 -1.75
CA ALA A 122 -2.03 -6.97 -1.71
C ALA A 122 -1.64 -7.42 -0.29
N LEU A 123 -1.07 -6.51 0.51
CA LEU A 123 -0.75 -6.72 1.91
C LEU A 123 -1.97 -7.04 2.76
N PHE A 124 -3.09 -6.35 2.56
CA PHE A 124 -4.36 -6.70 3.21
C PHE A 124 -4.85 -8.09 2.80
N GLY A 125 -4.67 -8.48 1.54
CA GLY A 125 -4.99 -9.83 1.08
C GLY A 125 -4.12 -10.91 1.73
N LEU A 126 -2.82 -10.66 1.88
CA LEU A 126 -1.89 -11.54 2.58
C LEU A 126 -2.20 -11.63 4.09
N LEU A 127 -2.51 -10.51 4.74
CA LEU A 127 -2.97 -10.50 6.13
C LEU A 127 -4.27 -11.30 6.32
N GLY A 128 -5.22 -11.14 5.40
CA GLY A 128 -6.45 -11.93 5.39
C GLY A 128 -6.19 -13.42 5.25
N ALA A 129 -5.23 -13.82 4.40
CA ALA A 129 -4.82 -15.21 4.27
C ALA A 129 -4.21 -15.77 5.57
N MET A 130 -3.31 -15.02 6.22
CA MET A 130 -2.75 -15.40 7.52
C MET A 130 -3.83 -15.53 8.61
N LEU A 131 -4.78 -14.59 8.65
CA LEU A 131 -5.87 -14.65 9.63
C LEU A 131 -6.78 -15.85 9.38
N SER A 132 -7.11 -16.12 8.11
CA SER A 132 -7.90 -17.29 7.71
C SER A 132 -7.20 -18.59 8.10
N GLU A 133 -5.88 -18.68 7.93
CA GLU A 133 -5.09 -19.83 8.39
C GLU A 133 -5.14 -19.97 9.90
N LEU A 134 -4.91 -18.88 10.65
CA LEU A 134 -4.95 -18.90 12.11
C LEU A 134 -6.30 -19.40 12.63
N LEU A 135 -7.40 -18.95 12.02
CA LEU A 135 -8.74 -19.38 12.38
C LEU A 135 -9.01 -20.85 12.01
N THR A 136 -8.60 -21.30 10.82
CA THR A 136 -8.83 -22.67 10.36
C THR A 136 -8.00 -23.69 11.14
N ASN A 137 -6.77 -23.33 11.52
CA ASN A 137 -5.87 -24.16 12.32
C ASN A 137 -5.94 -23.85 13.82
N TRP A 138 -6.87 -23.00 14.27
CA TRP A 138 -7.00 -22.55 15.66
C TRP A 138 -7.11 -23.72 16.64
N THR A 139 -7.87 -24.76 16.26
CA THR A 139 -8.06 -25.99 17.05
C THR A 139 -6.77 -26.79 17.25
N ILE A 140 -5.79 -26.70 16.36
CA ILE A 140 -4.50 -27.39 16.50
C ILE A 140 -3.59 -26.60 17.45
N TYR A 141 -3.62 -25.26 17.37
CA TYR A 141 -2.83 -24.39 18.25
C TYR A 141 -3.31 -24.42 19.70
N THR A 142 -4.63 -24.38 19.95
CA THR A 142 -5.17 -24.47 21.31
C THR A 142 -4.79 -25.80 21.97
N ASN A 143 -4.83 -26.92 21.24
CA ASN A 143 -4.39 -28.21 21.75
C ASN A 143 -2.91 -28.23 22.12
N LYS A 144 -2.03 -27.61 21.32
CA LYS A 144 -0.60 -27.49 21.66
C LYS A 144 -0.34 -26.62 22.89
N VAL A 145 -1.08 -25.52 23.04
CA VAL A 145 -0.94 -24.63 24.21
C VAL A 145 -1.42 -25.34 25.47
N ILE A 146 -2.52 -26.09 25.41
CA ILE A 146 -3.03 -26.89 26.53
C ILE A 146 -2.02 -27.98 26.92
N LEU A 147 -1.40 -28.66 25.96
CA LEU A 147 -0.38 -29.71 26.20
C LEU A 147 0.94 -29.19 26.79
N VAL A 148 1.28 -27.92 26.60
CA VAL A 148 2.48 -27.30 27.21
C VAL A 148 2.17 -26.68 28.57
N ALA A 149 0.91 -26.35 28.83
CA ALA A 149 0.44 -25.79 30.10
C ALA A 149 0.02 -26.85 31.14
N SER A 150 -0.01 -28.12 30.76
CA SER A 150 -0.26 -29.30 31.61
C SER A 150 1.02 -30.03 31.96
#